data_AF-A0A1Q9PQ56-F1
#
_entry.id   AF-A0A1Q9PQ56-F1
#
_cell.length_a   1.000
_cell.length_b   1.000
_cell.length_c   1.000
_cell.angle_alpha   90.00
_cell.angle_beta   90.00
_cell.angle_gamma   90.00
#
_symmetry.space_group_name_H-M   'P 1'
#
loop_
_entity.id
_entity.type
_entity.pdbx_description
1 polymer ?
#
loop_
_entity_poly.entity_id
_entity_poly.type
_entity_poly.pdbx_seq_one_letter_code
_entity_poly.pdbx_strand_id
1 'polypeptide(L)'
;MGILKQKQQNVSIERFPVEHHSSQVFTLNTVYWGQRKKANKCDNPLMSLLLDGEVTEVMVNAPNQVYCERKGKLELTKINFRDNDHILKVLQAIVAPLGRRVEESFPIIDDRLPDGSHLFALIPPLVLDGPTLTIKKKR
;
A
#
# COMPACT_ATOMS: atom_id res chain seq x y z
N MET A 1 -15.36 -16.99 -50.84
CA MET A 1 -16.15 -16.12 -49.93
C MET A 1 -16.41 -16.92 -48.66
N GLY A 2 -15.76 -16.59 -47.55
CA GLY A 2 -15.92 -17.33 -46.29
C GLY A 2 -14.92 -16.83 -45.23
N ILE A 3 -15.31 -15.78 -44.51
CA ILE A 3 -14.49 -15.10 -43.49
C ILE A 3 -14.56 -15.91 -42.19
N LEU A 4 -13.41 -16.37 -41.70
CA LEU A 4 -13.26 -16.99 -40.37
C LEU A 4 -13.40 -15.91 -39.29
N LYS A 5 -14.50 -15.94 -38.53
CA LYS A 5 -14.69 -15.09 -37.34
C LYS A 5 -13.88 -15.64 -36.17
N GLN A 6 -12.96 -14.83 -35.66
CA GLN A 6 -12.23 -15.09 -34.40
C GLN A 6 -13.20 -15.10 -33.22
N LYS A 7 -13.03 -16.08 -32.34
CA LYS A 7 -13.79 -16.28 -31.10
C LYS A 7 -13.14 -15.43 -30.00
N GLN A 8 -13.74 -14.29 -29.65
CA GLN A 8 -13.38 -13.56 -28.44
C GLN A 8 -13.67 -14.43 -27.21
N GLN A 9 -12.64 -14.72 -26.42
CA GLN A 9 -12.81 -15.33 -25.10
C GLN A 9 -12.96 -14.19 -24.09
N ASN A 10 -14.17 -14.04 -23.55
CA ASN A 10 -14.43 -13.20 -22.38
C ASN A 10 -13.76 -13.84 -21.17
N VAL A 11 -12.75 -13.18 -20.61
CA VAL A 11 -12.22 -13.51 -19.27
C VAL A 11 -13.16 -12.87 -18.25
N SER A 12 -14.02 -13.68 -17.66
CA SER A 12 -14.86 -13.27 -16.53
C SER A 12 -13.97 -13.02 -15.32
N ILE A 13 -13.88 -11.75 -14.89
CA ILE A 13 -13.28 -11.39 -13.60
C ILE A 13 -14.30 -11.81 -12.53
N GLU A 14 -14.07 -12.95 -11.87
CA GLU A 14 -14.87 -13.35 -10.71
C GLU A 14 -14.70 -12.30 -9.61
N ARG A 15 -15.80 -11.61 -9.31
CA ARG A 15 -15.89 -10.69 -8.17
C ARG A 15 -15.87 -11.52 -6.89
N PHE A 16 -14.78 -11.43 -6.13
CA PHE A 16 -14.73 -11.94 -4.76
C PHE A 16 -15.78 -11.20 -3.88
N PRO A 17 -16.52 -11.91 -3.02
CA PRO A 17 -17.56 -11.30 -2.19
C PRO A 17 -16.94 -10.42 -1.12
N VAL A 18 -17.30 -9.14 -1.11
CA VAL A 18 -16.95 -8.18 -0.03
C VAL A 18 -18.10 -8.18 0.96
N GLU A 19 -18.01 -8.99 2.01
CA GLU A 19 -18.99 -9.01 3.09
C GLU A 19 -18.98 -7.67 3.84
N HIS A 20 -20.08 -6.93 3.71
CA HIS A 20 -20.33 -5.69 4.42
C HIS A 20 -20.95 -5.99 5.79
N HIS A 21 -20.14 -6.04 6.84
CA HIS A 21 -20.65 -5.92 8.20
C HIS A 21 -20.36 -4.51 8.74
N SER A 22 -21.39 -3.67 8.67
CA SER A 22 -21.46 -2.39 9.38
C SER A 22 -21.73 -2.64 10.86
N SER A 23 -21.31 -1.67 11.69
CA SER A 23 -21.58 -1.53 13.13
C SER A 23 -20.48 -2.04 14.06
N GLN A 24 -19.36 -1.32 14.08
CA GLN A 24 -18.68 -0.90 15.31
C GLN A 24 -17.64 0.17 14.94
N VAL A 25 -17.99 1.44 15.12
CA VAL A 25 -17.02 2.55 15.11
C VAL A 25 -16.25 2.48 16.44
N PHE A 26 -15.34 1.52 16.53
CA PHE A 26 -14.48 1.29 17.69
C PHE A 26 -13.13 1.96 17.40
N THR A 27 -12.97 3.21 17.86
CA THR A 27 -11.79 4.10 17.78
C THR A 27 -10.51 3.49 17.15
N LEU A 28 -10.50 3.29 15.82
CA LEU A 28 -9.48 2.50 15.12
C LEU A 28 -8.11 3.19 15.05
N ASN A 29 -8.04 4.52 15.19
CA ASN A 29 -6.77 5.24 15.17
C ASN A 29 -5.85 4.85 16.35
N THR A 30 -6.45 4.44 17.47
CA THR A 30 -5.72 3.99 18.66
C THR A 30 -5.22 2.56 18.51
N VAL A 31 -5.85 1.72 17.69
CA VAL A 31 -5.42 0.32 17.46
C VAL A 31 -4.43 0.21 16.30
N TYR A 32 -4.56 1.05 15.26
CA TYR A 32 -3.69 0.99 14.08
C TYR A 32 -2.29 1.55 14.31
N TRP A 33 -2.15 2.60 15.12
CA TRP A 33 -0.86 3.20 15.42
C TRP A 33 -0.60 3.43 16.92
N GLY A 34 -1.58 3.21 17.81
CA GLY A 34 -1.56 3.70 19.19
C GLY A 34 -1.51 2.69 20.35
N GLN A 35 -1.68 1.38 20.15
CA GLN A 35 -1.83 0.41 21.28
C GLN A 35 -1.07 -0.92 21.08
N ARG A 36 0.19 -0.84 20.65
CA ARG A 36 1.14 -1.95 20.82
C ARG A 36 2.41 -1.47 21.53
N LYS A 37 2.28 -1.01 22.78
CA LYS A 37 3.43 -0.65 23.62
C LYS A 37 4.26 -1.84 24.13
N LYS A 38 3.95 -3.10 23.75
CA LYS A 38 4.73 -4.28 24.19
C LYS A 38 4.90 -5.42 23.18
N ALA A 39 4.39 -5.30 21.95
CA ALA A 39 4.58 -6.32 20.92
C ALA A 39 4.80 -5.62 19.58
N ASN A 40 6.03 -5.69 19.09
CA ASN A 40 6.53 -5.09 17.85
C ASN A 40 6.82 -3.59 17.99
N LYS A 41 8.07 -3.30 18.31
CA LYS A 41 8.79 -2.17 17.71
C LYS A 41 8.68 -2.34 16.20
N CYS A 42 7.58 -1.87 15.61
CA CYS A 42 7.38 -1.89 14.17
C CYS A 42 8.37 -0.87 13.63
N ASP A 43 9.57 -1.31 13.24
CA ASP A 43 10.56 -0.51 12.54
C ASP A 43 10.04 -0.15 11.13
N ASN A 44 8.86 0.48 11.05
CA ASN A 44 8.31 0.99 9.82
C ASN A 44 8.95 2.37 9.60
N PRO A 45 9.91 2.48 8.67
CA PRO A 45 10.70 3.69 8.51
C PRO A 45 9.86 4.85 7.96
N LEU A 46 8.66 4.56 7.41
CA LEU A 46 7.74 5.56 6.87
C LEU A 46 6.92 6.28 7.95
N MET A 47 6.88 5.78 9.19
CA MET A 47 6.09 6.37 10.28
C MET A 47 6.39 7.84 10.51
N SER A 48 7.66 8.22 10.43
CA SER A 48 8.09 9.61 10.61
C SER A 48 7.45 10.56 9.60
N LEU A 49 7.24 10.10 8.35
CA LEU A 49 6.63 10.90 7.29
C LEU A 49 5.10 10.88 7.38
N LEU A 50 4.52 9.73 7.72
CA LEU A 50 3.07 9.58 7.79
C LEU A 50 2.46 10.38 8.95
N LEU A 51 3.16 10.48 10.07
CA LEU A 51 2.76 11.29 11.23
C LEU A 51 2.96 12.80 11.01
N ASP A 52 3.72 13.20 9.99
CA ASP A 52 3.98 14.61 9.70
C ASP A 52 2.76 15.26 9.03
N GLY A 53 2.23 16.32 9.66
CA GLY A 53 1.04 17.02 9.19
C GLY A 53 1.24 17.80 7.90
N GLU A 54 2.48 18.15 7.54
CA GLU A 54 2.79 18.89 6.33
C GLU A 54 2.95 17.99 5.10
N VAL A 55 3.09 16.67 5.32
CA VAL A 55 3.21 15.68 4.25
C VAL A 55 1.83 15.32 3.72
N THR A 56 1.67 15.41 2.40
CA THR A 56 0.43 15.03 1.69
C THR A 56 0.55 13.69 0.99
N GLU A 57 1.75 13.28 0.60
CA GLU A 57 2.00 12.04 -0.13
C GLU A 57 3.37 11.47 0.23
N VAL A 58 3.49 10.15 0.30
CA VAL A 58 4.74 9.42 0.53
C VAL A 58 4.88 8.39 -0.59
N MET A 59 6.03 8.36 -1.24
CA MET A 59 6.31 7.44 -2.36
C MET A 59 7.60 6.69 -2.08
N VAL A 60 7.60 5.38 -2.32
CA VAL A 60 8.78 4.51 -2.28
C VAL A 60 8.89 3.87 -3.65
N ASN A 61 9.94 4.22 -4.38
CA ASN A 61 10.21 3.66 -5.71
C ASN A 61 11.31 2.59 -5.67
N ALA A 62 12.24 2.71 -4.73
CA ALA A 62 13.34 1.78 -4.51
C ALA A 62 13.86 1.93 -3.07
N PRO A 63 14.75 1.03 -2.59
CA PRO A 63 15.22 1.07 -1.21
C PRO A 63 15.87 2.40 -0.79
N ASN A 64 16.52 3.10 -1.72
CA ASN A 64 17.16 4.39 -1.52
C ASN A 64 16.40 5.56 -2.18
N GLN A 65 15.18 5.33 -2.66
CA GLN A 65 14.37 6.31 -3.37
C GLN A 65 13.01 6.46 -2.68
N VAL A 66 13.03 7.19 -1.57
CA VAL A 66 11.83 7.50 -0.78
C VAL A 66 11.57 8.99 -0.85
N TYR A 67 10.44 9.36 -1.43
CA TYR A 67 10.01 10.74 -1.61
C TYR A 67 8.82 11.07 -0.70
N CYS A 68 8.69 12.35 -0.36
CA CYS A 68 7.48 12.88 0.24
C CYS A 68 7.06 14.18 -0.46
N GLU A 69 5.77 14.42 -0.56
CA GLU A 69 5.21 15.68 -1.03
C GLU A 69 4.89 16.58 0.17
N ARG A 70 5.39 17.81 0.15
CA ARG A 70 5.09 18.86 1.14
C ARG A 70 4.73 20.15 0.41
N LYS A 71 3.57 20.73 0.73
CA LYS A 71 3.11 22.00 0.13
C LYS A 71 3.18 22.01 -1.41
N GLY A 72 2.88 20.88 -2.06
CA GLY A 72 2.93 20.76 -3.52
C GLY A 72 4.32 20.52 -4.11
N LYS A 73 5.36 20.31 -3.28
CA LYS A 73 6.73 20.03 -3.73
C LYS A 73 7.15 18.63 -3.34
N LEU A 74 7.72 17.90 -4.29
CA LEU A 74 8.29 16.58 -4.07
C LEU A 74 9.72 16.72 -3.53
N GLU A 75 10.00 16.05 -2.41
CA GLU A 75 11.28 16.09 -1.71
C GLU A 75 11.81 14.67 -1.48
N LEU A 76 13.08 14.44 -1.79
CA LEU A 76 13.77 13.19 -1.45
C LEU A 76 14.05 13.16 0.06
N THR A 77 13.67 12.07 0.72
CA THR A 77 13.81 11.92 2.16
C THR A 77 15.13 11.25 2.53
N LYS A 78 15.47 11.27 3.83
CA LYS A 78 16.65 10.57 4.38
C LYS A 78 16.36 9.10 4.72
N ILE A 79 15.13 8.65 4.48
CA ILE A 79 14.72 7.29 4.82
C ILE A 79 15.23 6.34 3.75
N ASN A 80 15.94 5.31 4.19
CA ASN A 80 16.41 4.23 3.35
C ASN A 80 15.93 2.90 3.90
N PHE A 81 15.47 2.03 3.00
CA PHE A 81 15.26 0.62 3.27
C PHE A 81 16.57 -0.14 3.04
N ARG A 82 16.67 -1.33 3.63
CA ARG A 82 17.82 -2.21 3.47
C ARG A 82 17.89 -2.79 2.05
N ASP A 83 16.76 -3.28 1.58
CA ASP A 83 16.59 -4.01 0.32
C ASP A 83 15.11 -4.03 -0.08
N ASN A 84 14.81 -4.64 -1.23
CA ASN A 84 13.46 -4.82 -1.75
C ASN A 84 12.59 -5.70 -0.81
N ASP A 85 13.18 -6.72 -0.18
CA ASP A 85 12.48 -7.57 0.79
C ASP A 85 12.01 -6.80 2.02
N HIS A 86 12.79 -5.80 2.45
CA HIS A 86 12.41 -4.92 3.55
C HIS A 86 11.18 -4.08 3.20
N ILE A 87 11.09 -3.59 1.95
CA ILE A 87 9.90 -2.88 1.47
C ILE A 87 8.69 -3.82 1.47
N LEU A 88 8.83 -5.05 0.95
CA LEU A 88 7.75 -6.05 0.95
C LEU A 88 7.26 -6.36 2.37
N LYS A 89 8.16 -6.53 3.34
CA LYS A 89 7.80 -6.76 4.75
C LYS A 89 7.03 -5.59 5.35
N VAL A 90 7.44 -4.37 5.05
CA VAL A 90 6.74 -3.16 5.49
C VAL A 90 5.36 -3.07 4.84
N LEU A 91 5.26 -3.33 3.53
CA LEU A 91 3.99 -3.37 2.82
C LEU A 91 3.05 -4.43 3.40
N GLN A 92 3.53 -5.65 3.64
CA GLN A 92 2.78 -6.72 4.31
C GLN A 92 2.27 -6.29 5.68
N ALA A 93 3.10 -5.61 6.48
CA ALA A 93 2.69 -5.10 7.79
C ALA A 93 1.61 -4.02 7.71
N ILE A 94 1.63 -3.18 6.67
CA ILE A 94 0.61 -2.14 6.43
C ILE A 94 -0.73 -2.76 6.02
N VAL A 95 -0.71 -3.78 5.16
CA VAL A 95 -1.94 -4.35 4.57
C VAL A 95 -2.55 -5.49 5.37
N ALA A 96 -1.77 -6.17 6.22
CA ALA A 96 -2.26 -7.29 7.04
C ALA A 96 -3.46 -6.91 7.95
N PRO A 97 -3.49 -5.74 8.61
CA PRO A 97 -4.65 -5.31 9.39
C PRO A 97 -5.90 -5.00 8.54
N LEU A 98 -5.73 -4.73 7.24
CA LEU A 98 -6.83 -4.51 6.28
C LEU A 98 -7.47 -5.83 5.81
N GLY A 99 -6.95 -6.98 6.28
CA GLY A 99 -7.36 -8.30 5.79
C GLY A 99 -6.83 -8.62 4.39
N ARG A 100 -5.82 -7.87 3.91
CA ARG A 100 -5.17 -8.09 2.63
C ARG A 100 -3.89 -8.88 2.76
N ARG A 101 -3.52 -9.57 1.69
CA ARG A 101 -2.26 -10.32 1.57
C ARG A 101 -1.50 -9.81 0.35
N VAL A 102 -0.18 -9.84 0.47
CA VAL A 102 0.74 -9.50 -0.61
C VAL A 102 1.09 -10.80 -1.33
N GLU A 103 0.61 -10.96 -2.56
CA GLU A 103 0.76 -12.20 -3.33
C GLU A 103 1.20 -11.89 -4.76
N GLU A 104 2.13 -12.69 -5.31
CA GLU A 104 2.66 -12.51 -6.66
C GLU A 104 1.62 -12.74 -7.76
N SER A 105 0.58 -13.55 -7.48
CA SER A 105 -0.55 -13.78 -8.38
C SER A 105 -1.44 -12.54 -8.54
N PHE A 106 -1.41 -11.64 -7.56
CA PHE A 106 -2.17 -10.38 -7.54
C PHE A 106 -1.23 -9.22 -7.16
N PRO A 107 -0.32 -8.83 -8.07
CA PRO A 107 0.81 -7.97 -7.74
C PRO A 107 0.47 -6.48 -7.60
N ILE A 108 -0.84 -6.15 -7.58
CA ILE A 108 -1.36 -4.79 -7.45
C ILE A 108 -2.15 -4.73 -6.15
N ILE A 109 -1.85 -3.73 -5.33
CA ILE A 109 -2.58 -3.41 -4.11
C ILE A 109 -3.14 -2.02 -4.27
N ASP A 110 -4.45 -1.91 -4.09
CA ASP A 110 -5.19 -0.65 -4.10
C ASP A 110 -6.21 -0.70 -2.96
N ASP A 111 -5.93 0.03 -1.89
CA ASP A 111 -6.77 -0.02 -0.68
C ASP A 111 -6.78 1.31 0.08
N ARG A 112 -7.72 1.43 1.01
CA ARG A 112 -7.84 2.57 1.91
C ARG A 112 -7.33 2.20 3.30
N LEU A 113 -6.38 2.99 3.77
CA LEU A 113 -5.95 2.94 5.14
C LEU A 113 -7.06 3.50 6.07
N PRO A 114 -7.08 3.13 7.35
CA PRO A 114 -8.17 3.51 8.26
C PRO A 114 -8.20 4.99 8.63
N ASP A 115 -7.07 5.68 8.48
CA ASP A 115 -6.98 7.14 8.55
C ASP A 115 -7.66 7.82 7.35
N GLY A 116 -8.09 7.04 6.36
CA GLY A 116 -8.70 7.48 5.11
C GLY A 116 -7.71 7.70 3.98
N SER A 117 -6.41 7.51 4.22
CA SER A 117 -5.36 7.63 3.21
C SER A 117 -5.49 6.52 2.16
N HIS A 118 -5.08 6.81 0.94
CA HIS A 118 -5.06 5.85 -0.17
C HIS A 118 -3.70 5.18 -0.26
N LEU A 119 -3.66 3.86 -0.22
CA LEU A 119 -2.47 3.06 -0.45
C LEU A 119 -2.56 2.45 -1.84
N PHE A 120 -1.54 2.71 -2.65
CA PHE A 120 -1.33 2.00 -3.90
C PHE A 120 0.06 1.35 -3.87
N ALA A 121 0.18 0.08 -4.24
CA ALA A 121 1.48 -0.59 -4.33
C ALA A 121 1.53 -1.58 -5.49
N LEU A 122 2.71 -1.72 -6.08
CA LEU A 122 3.03 -2.70 -7.11
C LEU A 122 4.18 -3.57 -6.62
N ILE A 123 4.07 -4.88 -6.81
CA ILE A 123 5.10 -5.83 -6.40
C ILE A 123 5.55 -6.70 -7.59
N PRO A 124 6.71 -7.38 -7.51
CA PRO A 124 7.09 -8.38 -8.49
C PRO A 124 5.99 -9.44 -8.68
N PRO A 125 5.76 -9.94 -9.91
CA PRO A 125 6.57 -9.73 -11.12
C PRO A 125 6.21 -8.48 -11.95
N LEU A 126 5.25 -7.65 -11.51
CA LEU A 126 4.75 -6.52 -12.32
C LEU A 126 5.77 -5.38 -12.45
N VAL A 127 6.67 -5.26 -11.47
CA VAL A 127 7.76 -4.30 -11.43
C VAL A 127 9.09 -5.05 -11.39
N LEU A 128 10.03 -4.65 -12.24
CA LEU A 128 11.33 -5.32 -12.40
C LEU A 128 12.34 -4.88 -11.33
N ASP A 129 12.33 -3.61 -10.97
CA ASP A 129 13.35 -3.00 -10.11
C ASP A 129 13.09 -3.21 -8.60
N GLY A 130 11.92 -3.76 -8.26
CA GLY A 130 11.49 -4.00 -6.88
C GLY A 130 10.10 -3.44 -6.59
N PRO A 131 9.55 -3.72 -5.40
CA PRO A 131 8.25 -3.24 -5.00
C PRO A 131 8.21 -1.71 -4.91
N THR A 132 7.14 -1.11 -5.41
CA THR A 132 6.88 0.33 -5.31
C THR A 132 5.59 0.56 -4.54
N LEU A 133 5.51 1.63 -3.76
CA LEU A 133 4.27 2.00 -3.06
C LEU A 133 4.12 3.51 -2.91
N THR A 134 2.88 3.96 -2.91
CA THR A 134 2.47 5.33 -2.70
C THR A 134 1.36 5.37 -1.66
N ILE A 135 1.53 6.22 -0.64
CA ILE A 135 0.50 6.53 0.34
C ILE A 135 0.12 7.99 0.19
N LYS A 136 -1.11 8.24 -0.25
CA LYS A 136 -1.66 9.57 -0.41
C LYS A 136 -2.60 9.87 0.76
N LYS A 137 -2.25 10.89 1.55
CA LYS A 137 -3.02 11.25 2.74
C LYS A 137 -4.33 11.93 2.36
N LYS A 138 -5.37 11.61 3.11
CA LYS A 138 -6.65 12.32 3.02
C LYS A 138 -6.47 13.69 3.67
N ARG A 139 -6.84 14.75 2.94
CA ARG A 139 -6.90 16.12 3.47
C ARG A 139 -8.14 16.35 4.32
#